data_AF-A0A7W4IAE5-F1
#
_entry.id   AF-A0A7W4IAE5-F1
#
_cell.length_a   1.000
_cell.length_b   1.000
_cell.length_c   1.000
_cell.angle_alpha   90.00
_cell.angle_beta   90.00
_cell.angle_gamma   90.00
#
_symmetry.space_group_name_H-M   'P 1'
#
loop_
_entity.id
_entity.type
_entity.pdbx_description
1 polymer ?
#
loop_
_entity_poly.entity_id
_entity_poly.type
_entity_poly.pdbx_seq_one_letter_code
_entity_poly.pdbx_strand_id
1 'polypeptide(L)'
;MEQRQAMLEDLSEEAFRAWRHHPVTRAVRLFLTDYGASIEQRMLGRWRAGTITLAQEHEARGRAALAAEMAELQWAAMRAFYGEGTEETEGRDA
;
A
#
# COMPACT_ATOMS: atom_id res chain seq x y z
N MET A 1 10.77 -9.89 -18.22
CA MET A 1 9.38 -9.55 -17.81
C MET A 1 8.53 -10.80 -17.56
N GLU A 2 8.79 -11.93 -18.24
CA GLU A 2 8.05 -13.20 -18.07
C GLU A 2 7.91 -13.70 -16.62
N GLN A 3 8.94 -13.54 -15.79
CA GLN A 3 8.92 -14.02 -14.40
C GLN A 3 7.90 -13.30 -13.49
N ARG A 4 7.63 -12.02 -13.75
CA ARG A 4 6.67 -11.22 -12.97
C ARG A 4 5.22 -11.57 -13.29
N GLN A 5 4.99 -11.94 -14.55
CA GLN A 5 3.68 -12.31 -15.09
C GLN A 5 3.31 -13.74 -14.70
N ALA A 6 4.26 -14.68 -14.76
CA ALA A 6 4.08 -16.05 -14.22
C ALA A 6 3.76 -16.05 -12.71
N MET A 7 4.38 -15.14 -11.94
CA MET A 7 4.08 -15.00 -10.50
C MET A 7 2.65 -14.50 -10.23
N LEU A 8 2.05 -13.78 -11.18
CA LEU A 8 0.67 -13.32 -11.12
C LEU A 8 -0.33 -14.38 -11.60
N GLU A 9 0.04 -15.24 -12.54
CA GLU A 9 -0.79 -16.36 -12.99
C GLU A 9 -1.09 -17.34 -11.84
N ASP A 10 -0.14 -17.51 -10.92
CA ASP A 10 -0.33 -18.30 -9.69
C ASP A 10 -1.11 -17.55 -8.58
N LEU A 11 -1.26 -16.23 -8.70
CA LEU A 11 -1.92 -15.39 -7.70
C LEU A 11 -3.34 -15.07 -8.19
N SER A 12 -4.29 -15.95 -7.88
CA SER A 12 -5.71 -15.66 -8.14
C SER A 12 -6.29 -14.66 -7.13
N GLU A 13 -7.42 -14.02 -7.47
CA GLU A 13 -8.16 -13.19 -6.51
C GLU A 13 -8.56 -13.98 -5.26
N GLU A 14 -8.87 -15.26 -5.42
CA GLU A 14 -9.17 -16.15 -4.30
C GLU A 14 -7.94 -16.38 -3.40
N ALA A 15 -6.77 -16.61 -3.99
CA ALA A 15 -5.51 -16.72 -3.25
C ALA A 15 -5.19 -15.42 -2.49
N PHE A 16 -5.41 -14.26 -3.12
CA PHE A 16 -5.28 -12.96 -2.46
C PHE A 16 -6.26 -12.80 -1.29
N ARG A 17 -7.53 -13.17 -1.48
CA ARG A 17 -8.53 -13.14 -0.41
C ARG A 17 -8.12 -14.06 0.73
N ALA A 18 -7.68 -15.29 0.44
CA ALA A 18 -7.19 -16.23 1.45
C ALA A 18 -5.98 -15.66 2.22
N TRP A 19 -5.00 -15.09 1.51
CA TRP A 19 -3.87 -14.39 2.10
C TRP A 19 -4.32 -13.22 3.01
N ARG A 20 -5.29 -12.42 2.59
CA ARG A 20 -5.80 -11.26 3.36
C ARG A 20 -6.50 -11.67 4.66
N HIS A 21 -7.10 -12.86 4.70
CA HIS A 21 -7.73 -13.42 5.90
C HIS A 21 -6.77 -14.25 6.76
N HIS A 22 -5.57 -14.54 6.26
CA HIS A 22 -4.57 -15.29 7.01
C HIS A 22 -4.21 -14.56 8.32
N PRO A 23 -4.07 -15.27 9.47
CA PRO A 23 -3.83 -14.64 10.77
C PRO A 23 -2.61 -13.71 10.80
N VAL A 24 -1.52 -14.10 10.12
CA VAL A 24 -0.30 -13.27 10.03
C VAL A 24 -0.57 -11.98 9.27
N THR A 25 -1.23 -12.05 8.11
CA THR A 25 -1.57 -10.87 7.32
C THR A 25 -2.51 -9.95 8.09
N ARG A 26 -3.47 -10.52 8.82
CA ARG A 26 -4.34 -9.75 9.72
C ARG A 26 -3.54 -9.03 10.81
N ALA A 27 -2.57 -9.69 11.43
CA ALA A 27 -1.69 -9.06 12.43
C ALA A 27 -0.85 -7.93 11.83
N VAL A 28 -0.32 -8.12 10.62
CA VAL A 28 0.43 -7.07 9.90
C VAL A 28 -0.47 -5.88 9.57
N ARG A 29 -1.70 -6.11 9.09
CA ARG A 29 -2.66 -5.03 8.81
C ARG A 29 -3.00 -4.23 10.08
N LEU A 30 -3.25 -4.91 11.20
CA LEU A 30 -3.47 -4.26 12.49
C LEU A 30 -2.25 -3.43 12.92
N PHE A 31 -1.05 -4.00 12.81
CA PHE A 31 0.18 -3.27 13.11
C PHE A 31 0.32 -2.00 12.26
N LEU A 32 0.02 -2.07 10.96
CA LEU A 32 0.09 -0.90 10.07
C LEU A 32 -0.91 0.19 10.47
N THR A 33 -2.14 -0.19 10.85
CA THR A 33 -3.13 0.74 11.40
C THR A 33 -2.64 1.39 12.69
N ASP A 34 -2.14 0.60 13.64
CA ASP A 34 -1.62 1.10 14.92
C ASP A 34 -0.40 2.00 14.73
N TYR A 35 0.48 1.63 13.79
CA TYR A 35 1.65 2.41 13.42
C TYR A 35 1.26 3.78 12.85
N GLY A 36 0.29 3.84 11.92
CA GLY A 36 -0.24 5.10 11.40
C GLY A 36 -0.82 5.99 12.50
N ALA A 37 -1.66 5.43 13.37
CA ALA A 37 -2.21 6.15 14.53
C ALA A 37 -1.12 6.67 15.47
N SER A 38 -0.04 5.90 15.68
CA SER A 38 1.09 6.32 16.51
C SER A 38 1.86 7.51 15.93
N ILE A 39 1.96 7.61 14.60
CA ILE A 39 2.57 8.76 13.91
C ILE A 39 1.73 10.01 14.15
N GLU A 40 0.41 9.91 13.96
CA GLU A 40 -0.51 11.02 14.15
C GLU A 40 -0.50 11.55 15.59
N GLN A 41 -0.52 10.64 16.58
CA GLN A 41 -0.46 11.02 18.00
C GLN A 41 0.85 11.75 18.34
N ARG A 42 1.99 11.25 17.84
CA ARG A 42 3.30 11.91 18.04
C ARG A 42 3.35 13.27 17.37
N MET A 43 2.80 13.40 16.17
CA MET A 43 2.73 14.68 15.45
C MET A 43 1.87 15.69 16.18
N LEU A 44 0.69 15.29 16.65
CA LEU A 44 -0.19 16.16 17.43
C LEU A 44 0.52 16.67 18.69
N GLY A 45 1.28 15.81 19.38
CA GLY A 45 2.10 16.20 20.52
C GLY A 45 3.14 17.26 20.17
N ARG A 46 3.88 17.08 19.06
CA ARG A 46 4.91 18.03 18.60
C ARG A 46 4.32 19.34 18.08
N TRP A 47 3.16 19.28 17.44
CA TRP A 47 2.39 20.44 16.99
C TRP A 47 1.92 21.29 18.17
N ARG A 48 1.33 20.66 19.20
CA ARG A 48 0.94 21.35 20.44
C ARG A 48 2.13 22.02 21.15
N ALA A 49 3.30 21.40 21.09
CA ALA A 49 4.53 21.94 21.64
C ALA A 49 5.19 23.04 20.78
N GLY A 50 4.69 23.30 19.56
CA GLY A 50 5.30 24.28 18.64
C GLY A 50 6.67 23.86 18.11
N THR A 51 7.01 22.56 18.15
CA THR A 51 8.35 22.03 17.83
C THR A 51 8.43 21.35 16.46
N ILE A 52 7.37 21.48 15.67
CA ILE A 52 7.23 20.82 14.37
C ILE A 52 7.40 21.84 13.24
N THR A 53 8.11 21.45 12.19
CA THR A 53 8.15 22.22 10.93
C THR A 53 7.11 21.71 9.95
N LEU A 54 6.69 22.55 8.99
CA LEU A 54 5.74 22.15 7.95
C LEU A 54 6.23 20.93 7.14
N ALA A 55 7.53 20.85 6.85
CA ALA A 55 8.11 19.71 6.15
C ALA A 55 7.96 18.40 6.94
N GLN A 56 8.17 18.44 8.25
CA GLN A 56 7.99 17.28 9.12
C GLN A 56 6.53 16.86 9.24
N GLU A 57 5.60 17.82 9.22
CA GLU A 57 4.16 17.56 9.19
C GLU A 57 3.76 16.83 7.91
N HIS A 58 4.22 17.32 6.74
CA HIS A 58 3.95 16.68 5.45
C HIS A 58 4.52 15.26 5.38
N GLU A 59 5.77 15.06 5.81
CA GLU A 59 6.39 13.74 5.85
C GLU A 59 5.58 12.77 6.73
N ALA A 60 5.18 13.21 7.92
CA ALA A 60 4.43 12.36 8.83
C ALA A 60 3.03 12.02 8.31
N ARG A 61 2.33 12.99 7.69
CA ARG A 61 1.06 12.72 6.99
C ARG A 61 1.25 11.70 5.87
N GLY A 62 2.30 11.86 5.06
CA GLY A 62 2.62 10.92 3.98
C GLY A 62 2.87 9.50 4.50
N ARG A 63 3.60 9.35 5.60
CA ARG A 63 3.83 8.03 6.23
C ARG A 63 2.56 7.42 6.82
N ALA A 64 1.71 8.22 7.46
CA ALA A 64 0.43 7.75 7.99
C ALA A 64 -0.51 7.30 6.86
N ALA A 65 -0.60 8.08 5.78
CA ALA A 65 -1.36 7.73 4.59
C ALA A 65 -0.86 6.42 3.94
N LEU A 66 0.46 6.29 3.75
CA LEU A 66 1.05 5.07 3.20
C LEU A 66 0.75 3.83 4.06
N ALA A 67 0.84 3.96 5.39
CA ALA A 67 0.50 2.85 6.28
C ALA A 67 -0.96 2.41 6.13
N ALA A 68 -1.89 3.37 5.97
CA ALA A 68 -3.30 3.09 5.71
C ALA A 68 -3.52 2.44 4.34
N GLU A 69 -2.88 2.94 3.29
CA GLU A 69 -2.94 2.37 1.94
C GLU A 69 -2.45 0.92 1.92
N MET A 70 -1.33 0.64 2.61
CA MET A 70 -0.78 -0.71 2.72
C MET A 70 -1.72 -1.65 3.50
N ALA A 71 -2.34 -1.17 4.58
CA ALA A 71 -3.29 -1.97 5.36
C ALA A 71 -4.56 -2.30 4.55
N GLU A 72 -4.96 -1.40 3.66
CA GLU A 72 -6.16 -1.50 2.82
C GLU A 72 -5.88 -1.89 1.37
N LEU A 73 -4.72 -2.49 1.09
CA LEU A 73 -4.35 -2.97 -0.23
C LEU A 73 -5.47 -3.83 -0.85
N GLN A 74 -5.88 -3.48 -2.07
CA GLN A 74 -6.94 -4.16 -2.82
C GLN A 74 -6.36 -5.04 -3.92
N TRP A 75 -7.08 -6.10 -4.27
CA TRP A 75 -6.71 -7.01 -5.37
C TRP A 75 -6.49 -6.24 -6.68
N ALA A 76 -7.40 -5.32 -7.03
CA ALA A 76 -7.30 -4.51 -8.25
C ALA A 76 -6.01 -3.68 -8.30
N ALA A 77 -5.60 -3.07 -7.17
CA ALA A 77 -4.38 -2.29 -7.09
C ALA A 77 -3.13 -3.16 -7.22
N MET A 78 -3.12 -4.34 -6.59
CA MET A 78 -2.03 -5.30 -6.72
C MET A 78 -1.92 -5.84 -8.16
N ARG A 79 -3.05 -6.15 -8.79
CA ARG A 79 -3.10 -6.59 -10.19
C ARG A 79 -2.60 -5.49 -11.14
N ALA A 80 -3.00 -4.24 -10.95
CA ALA A 80 -2.51 -3.13 -11.78
C ALA A 80 -0.99 -2.96 -11.64
N PHE A 81 -0.47 -2.97 -10.40
CA PHE A 81 0.96 -2.78 -10.12
C PHE A 81 1.85 -3.86 -10.75
N TYR A 82 1.44 -5.13 -10.69
CA TYR A 82 2.22 -6.24 -11.24
C TYR A 82 1.86 -6.58 -12.70
N GLY A 83 0.69 -6.16 -13.18
CA GLY A 83 0.11 -6.56 -14.47
C GLY A 83 0.31 -5.56 -15.61
N GLU A 84 0.81 -4.35 -15.35
CA GLU A 84 1.21 -3.43 -16.42
C GLU A 84 2.55 -3.86 -17.04
N GLY A 85 2.42 -4.80 -17.99
CA GLY A 85 3.44 -5.25 -18.91
C GLY A 85 2.89 -5.94 -20.17
N THR A 86 1.58 -5.94 -20.39
CA THR A 86 0.95 -6.49 -21.61
C THR A 86 -0.08 -5.52 -22.16
N GLU A 87 0.39 -4.41 -22.74
CA GLU A 87 -0.12 -3.77 -23.97
C GLU A 87 0.44 -2.35 -24.15
N GLU A 88 1.71 -2.26 -24.56
CA GLU A 88 2.10 -1.25 -25.54
C GLU A 88 2.67 -2.01 -26.74
N THR A 89 1.92 -2.04 -27.85
CA THR A 89 2.34 -1.96 -29.26
C THR A 89 1.40 -2.80 -30.13
N GLU A 90 0.30 -2.21 -30.61
CA GLU A 90 -0.20 -2.36 -31.99
C GLU A 90 -1.42 -1.46 -32.20
N GLY A 91 -1.34 -0.55 -33.17
CA GLY A 91 -2.38 0.44 -33.46
C GLY A 91 -1.89 1.83 -33.88
N ARG A 92 -0.64 1.96 -34.32
CA ARG A 92 -0.26 3.00 -35.29
C ARG A 92 -0.41 2.37 -36.67
N ASP A 93 -1.14 3.06 -37.55
CA ASP A 93 -1.43 2.77 -38.96
C ASP A 93 -2.73 1.98 -39.25
N ALA A 94 -3.81 2.73 -39.48
CA ALA A 94 -4.73 2.57 -40.62
C ALA A 94 -5.45 3.91 -40.90
#